data_AF-A0A8T4CMG2-F1
#
_entry.id   AF-A0A8T4CMG2-F1
#
_cell.length_a   1.000
_cell.length_b   1.000
_cell.length_c   1.000
_cell.angle_alpha   90.00
_cell.angle_beta   90.00
_cell.angle_gamma   90.00
#
_symmetry.space_group_name_H-M   'P 1'
#
loop_
_entity.id
_entity.type
_entity.pdbx_description
1 polymer ?
#
loop_
_entity_poly.entity_id
_entity_poly.type
_entity_poly.pdbx_seq_one_letter_code
_entity_poly.pdbx_strand_id
1 'polypeptide(L)'
;MTLKQIYVNKFKELVKKERDHEINFHKEEIKKLGTKRENVGRAILNLNGKVIREFFGEYIVRYGRSEKFKKTDISVGDIVLISKGNPLQSDLLGTVIEIGSNHVDVSMEIVPKWALNDIRIDLYVNDVTFKRMLNALDKFNSTDNRLIDIILSVDSPQKSKTTEVRFLDYRLNEYQKEAVLEALAARDLYLIHGPPGTGKTSTISEVILQEALRKNKVIATADSNIAVDNILSNISKHESFKIVRIGHPSRISKKLIKYSLQTKITEHPNYSTLVKLKTELQKNYDLRKNFQRPDPKWRRGMSNDDIIIFSKLNKDIRGIPKETIKQMADWVICSENIAKTKENVQKFEKKLIDDIISTSDVVVATNSMAGSEILEDYKFDIAVIDEGSQSMEPSSLIPIVRSRKLIIAGDHKQLPPTVLSDELELKKTLFERMIHEYPEFSKILQVQYRMNEKIMEFSNEMFYENKLIAHESVKSQNLLEIVENVSNEDKEIINEKPLQFINVDGQEKQDSFKSAYNVEEAEKVLKIVSKLQKYEIPVSVITPYDAQVKYISKMLNTDKIDVKSVDGFQGRENEVIVISFVRTSKMGFLKDLRRLNVAVTRAKRKLIVVGSKNLLIKDDAYSKFLNCFNDNQ
;
A
#
# COMPACT_ATOMS: atom_id res chain seq x y z
N MET A 1 26.34 25.36 0.50
CA MET A 1 25.51 24.17 0.18
C MET A 1 24.80 24.43 -1.14
N THR A 2 24.73 23.44 -2.03
CA THR A 2 23.93 23.54 -3.26
C THR A 2 22.43 23.46 -2.92
N LEU A 3 21.53 23.94 -3.79
CA LEU A 3 20.06 23.81 -3.62
C LEU A 3 19.65 22.36 -3.37
N LYS A 4 20.30 21.45 -4.09
CA LYS A 4 20.14 20.00 -3.95
C LYS A 4 20.46 19.50 -2.54
N GLN A 5 21.58 19.94 -1.97
CA GLN A 5 21.96 19.60 -0.58
C GLN A 5 20.96 20.18 0.43
N ILE A 6 20.47 21.40 0.22
CA ILE A 6 19.48 22.03 1.09
C ILE A 6 18.18 21.22 1.08
N TYR A 7 17.68 20.89 -0.12
CA TYR A 7 16.48 20.07 -0.31
C TYR A 7 16.62 18.70 0.37
N VAL A 8 17.72 18.00 0.11
CA VAL A 8 17.99 16.67 0.66
C VAL A 8 18.12 16.70 2.18
N ASN A 9 18.83 17.68 2.74
CA ASN A 9 19.00 17.80 4.19
C ASN A 9 17.66 18.09 4.88
N LYS A 10 16.84 19.00 4.32
CA LYS A 10 15.49 19.29 4.82
C LYS A 10 14.66 18.01 4.88
N PHE A 11 14.51 17.30 3.76
CA PHE A 11 13.64 16.13 3.73
C PHE A 11 14.20 14.94 4.52
N LYS A 12 15.52 14.77 4.64
CA LYS A 12 16.11 13.77 5.54
C LYS A 12 15.77 14.03 7.00
N GLU A 13 15.78 15.28 7.44
CA GLU A 13 15.38 15.65 8.80
C GLU A 13 13.90 15.33 9.04
N LEU A 14 13.03 15.77 8.13
CA LEU A 14 11.58 15.52 8.22
C LEU A 14 11.25 14.03 8.25
N VAL A 15 11.85 13.24 7.36
CA VAL A 15 11.68 11.78 7.30
C VAL A 15 12.13 11.12 8.59
N LYS A 16 13.25 11.56 9.19
CA LYS A 16 13.72 11.03 10.48
C LYS A 16 12.77 11.37 11.61
N LYS A 17 12.25 12.60 11.67
CA LYS A 17 11.29 13.00 12.69
C LYS A 17 9.99 12.20 12.60
N GLU A 18 9.46 12.01 11.40
CA GLU A 18 8.27 11.18 11.18
C GLU A 18 8.51 9.73 11.61
N ARG A 19 9.63 9.15 11.15
CA ARG A 19 10.05 7.79 11.53
C ARG A 19 10.15 7.64 13.05
N ASP A 20 10.84 8.55 13.72
CA ASP A 20 11.04 8.48 15.18
C ASP A 20 9.71 8.69 15.93
N HIS A 21 8.83 9.55 15.42
CA HIS A 21 7.48 9.74 15.97
C HIS A 21 6.65 8.45 15.85
N GLU A 22 6.62 7.82 14.67
CA GLU A 22 5.91 6.55 14.46
C GLU A 22 6.46 5.44 15.36
N ILE A 23 7.79 5.31 15.45
CA ILE A 23 8.44 4.34 16.35
C ILE A 23 8.04 4.59 17.81
N ASN A 24 8.05 5.84 18.26
CA ASN A 24 7.67 6.19 19.62
C ASN A 24 6.18 5.94 19.88
N PHE A 25 5.32 6.26 18.91
CA PHE A 25 3.88 5.98 18.99
C PHE A 25 3.61 4.48 19.20
N HIS A 26 4.22 3.62 18.38
CA HIS A 26 4.10 2.16 18.53
C HIS A 26 4.69 1.66 19.84
N LYS A 27 5.84 2.18 20.28
CA LYS A 27 6.43 1.82 21.58
C LYS A 27 5.52 2.18 22.75
N GLU A 28 4.91 3.36 22.75
CA GLU A 28 3.96 3.78 23.78
C GLU A 28 2.67 2.95 23.75
N GLU A 29 2.18 2.60 22.57
CA GLU A 29 1.06 1.67 22.40
C GLU A 29 1.40 0.28 23.00
N ILE A 30 2.62 -0.23 22.76
CA ILE A 30 3.13 -1.47 23.37
C ILE A 30 3.17 -1.37 24.89
N LYS A 31 3.71 -0.29 25.45
CA LYS A 31 3.77 -0.06 26.90
C LYS A 31 2.39 -0.03 27.54
N LYS A 32 1.44 0.72 26.95
CA LYS A 32 0.10 0.94 27.52
C LYS A 32 -0.77 -0.31 27.47
N LEU A 33 -0.72 -1.06 26.36
CA LEU A 33 -1.63 -2.19 26.14
C LEU A 33 -1.03 -3.54 26.51
N GLY A 34 0.29 -3.72 26.43
CA GLY A 34 0.95 -4.98 26.79
C GLY A 34 0.36 -6.19 26.05
N THR A 35 -0.22 -7.15 26.78
CA THR A 35 -0.90 -8.33 26.23
C THR A 35 -2.31 -8.04 25.70
N LYS A 36 -2.96 -6.94 26.14
CA LYS A 36 -4.28 -6.52 25.65
C LYS A 36 -4.25 -6.12 24.17
N ARG A 37 -3.06 -5.94 23.57
CA ARG A 37 -2.87 -5.74 22.14
C ARG A 37 -3.49 -6.85 21.29
N GLU A 38 -3.54 -8.08 21.78
CA GLU A 38 -4.20 -9.18 21.06
C GLU A 38 -5.72 -8.92 20.89
N ASN A 39 -6.36 -8.29 21.89
CA ASN A 39 -7.79 -8.00 21.84
C ASN A 39 -8.13 -6.87 20.87
N VAL A 40 -7.19 -5.96 20.63
CA VAL A 40 -7.32 -4.89 19.62
C VAL A 40 -6.68 -5.28 18.29
N GLY A 41 -6.26 -6.55 18.13
CA GLY A 41 -5.73 -7.06 16.87
C GLY A 41 -4.29 -6.68 16.53
N ARG A 42 -3.57 -6.01 17.44
CA ARG A 42 -2.22 -5.42 17.21
C ARG A 42 -1.07 -6.35 17.61
N ALA A 43 -1.37 -7.53 18.12
CA ALA A 43 -0.41 -8.57 18.47
C ALA A 43 -1.04 -9.97 18.37
N ILE A 44 -0.20 -11.00 18.21
CA ILE A 44 -0.60 -12.42 18.31
C ILE A 44 0.36 -13.08 19.32
N LEU A 45 -0.21 -13.74 20.32
CA LEU A 45 0.55 -14.27 21.47
C LEU A 45 0.65 -15.80 21.43
N ASN A 46 1.55 -16.37 22.23
CA ASN A 46 1.68 -17.82 22.49
C ASN A 46 1.89 -18.65 21.22
N LEU A 47 2.82 -18.23 20.38
CA LEU A 47 3.14 -18.87 19.10
C LEU A 47 4.38 -19.76 19.21
N ASN A 48 4.43 -20.81 18.40
CA ASN A 48 5.63 -21.61 18.18
C ASN A 48 6.02 -21.57 16.70
N GLY A 49 7.31 -21.42 16.44
CA GLY A 49 7.90 -21.19 15.14
C GLY A 49 8.53 -22.44 14.52
N LYS A 50 8.40 -22.59 13.21
CA LYS A 50 9.13 -23.59 12.41
C LYS A 50 9.63 -22.95 11.12
N VAL A 51 10.94 -23.04 10.87
CA VAL A 51 11.52 -22.59 9.59
C VAL A 51 10.99 -23.49 8.47
N ILE A 52 10.34 -22.89 7.48
CA ILE A 52 9.74 -23.61 6.34
C ILE A 52 10.73 -23.68 5.18
N ARG A 53 11.34 -22.55 4.83
CA ARG A 53 12.23 -22.41 3.67
C ARG A 53 13.13 -21.18 3.79
N GLU A 54 14.16 -21.11 2.95
CA GLU A 54 15.00 -19.93 2.74
C GLU A 54 14.71 -19.32 1.36
N PHE A 55 14.68 -17.98 1.26
CA PHE A 55 14.40 -17.23 0.05
C PHE A 55 15.22 -15.92 0.04
N PHE A 56 16.06 -15.70 -0.99
CA PHE A 56 16.92 -14.50 -1.11
C PHE A 56 17.83 -14.20 0.10
N GLY A 57 18.25 -15.24 0.83
CA GLY A 57 19.06 -15.05 2.04
C GLY A 57 18.24 -14.74 3.30
N GLU A 58 16.91 -14.69 3.19
CA GLU A 58 15.98 -14.62 4.32
C GLU A 58 15.38 -16.00 4.63
N TYR A 59 15.05 -16.25 5.89
CA TYR A 59 14.34 -17.41 6.38
C TYR A 59 12.86 -17.11 6.53
N ILE A 60 12.02 -17.98 5.97
CA ILE A 60 10.57 -17.93 6.17
C ILE A 60 10.22 -18.87 7.32
N VAL A 61 9.69 -18.30 8.41
CA VAL A 61 9.31 -19.01 9.64
C VAL A 61 7.79 -18.99 9.79
N ARG A 62 7.17 -20.16 9.94
CA ARG A 62 5.75 -20.31 10.29
C ARG A 62 5.59 -20.28 11.80
N TYR A 63 4.88 -19.28 12.30
CA TYR A 63 4.48 -19.18 13.69
C TYR A 63 3.02 -19.57 13.84
N GLY A 64 2.71 -20.55 14.69
CA GLY A 64 1.34 -21.02 14.86
C GLY A 64 1.02 -21.48 16.27
N ARG A 65 -0.28 -21.64 16.53
CA ARG A 65 -0.84 -22.25 17.74
C ARG A 65 -2.08 -23.08 17.42
N SER A 66 -2.54 -23.89 18.36
CA SER A 66 -3.73 -24.75 18.18
C SER A 66 -5.02 -23.93 18.02
N GLU A 67 -5.15 -22.85 18.80
CA GLU A 67 -6.30 -21.96 18.76
C GLU A 67 -6.28 -21.02 17.56
N LYS A 68 -7.46 -20.70 17.03
CA LYS A 68 -7.60 -19.65 16.01
C LYS A 68 -7.18 -18.30 16.55
N PHE A 69 -6.64 -17.46 15.67
CA PHE A 69 -6.33 -16.08 15.99
C PHE A 69 -7.63 -15.30 16.22
N LYS A 70 -7.59 -14.35 17.15
CA LYS A 70 -8.60 -13.29 17.23
C LYS A 70 -8.50 -12.42 15.97
N LYS A 71 -9.50 -11.57 15.71
CA LYS A 71 -9.44 -10.58 14.63
C LYS A 71 -8.17 -9.74 14.82
N THR A 72 -7.29 -9.75 13.82
CA THR A 72 -5.99 -9.06 13.85
C THR A 72 -5.92 -8.04 12.73
N ASP A 73 -5.28 -6.91 13.03
CA ASP A 73 -4.94 -5.87 12.06
C ASP A 73 -3.61 -6.18 11.35
N ILE A 74 -2.83 -7.13 11.87
CA ILE A 74 -1.61 -7.60 11.20
C ILE A 74 -2.03 -8.18 9.86
N SER A 75 -1.46 -7.62 8.81
CA SER A 75 -1.72 -7.94 7.43
C SER A 75 -0.43 -8.35 6.75
N VAL A 76 -0.57 -8.91 5.56
CA VAL A 76 0.60 -9.40 4.88
C VAL A 76 1.51 -8.25 4.45
N GLY A 77 2.81 -8.47 4.61
CA GLY A 77 3.95 -7.58 4.42
C GLY A 77 4.15 -6.53 5.51
N ASP A 78 3.36 -6.58 6.58
CA ASP A 78 3.60 -5.74 7.74
C ASP A 78 4.91 -6.14 8.40
N ILE A 79 5.62 -5.14 8.95
CA ILE A 79 6.77 -5.43 9.79
C ILE A 79 6.25 -5.77 11.17
N VAL A 80 6.75 -6.88 11.71
CA VAL A 80 6.40 -7.35 13.02
C VAL A 80 7.62 -7.53 13.90
N LEU A 81 7.46 -7.21 15.17
CA LEU A 81 8.46 -7.42 16.19
C LEU A 81 8.20 -8.76 16.87
N ILE A 82 9.17 -9.67 16.75
CA ILE A 82 9.10 -11.01 17.32
C ILE A 82 9.81 -10.97 18.66
N SER A 83 9.16 -11.41 19.72
CA SER A 83 9.75 -11.36 21.05
C SER A 83 9.32 -12.53 21.92
N LYS A 84 10.12 -12.80 22.95
CA LYS A 84 9.76 -13.68 24.05
C LYS A 84 9.45 -12.81 25.27
N GLY A 85 8.20 -12.80 25.72
CA GLY A 85 7.78 -11.95 26.85
C GLY A 85 7.55 -10.49 26.47
N ASN A 86 8.50 -9.60 26.78
CA ASN A 86 8.36 -8.15 26.58
C ASN A 86 8.85 -7.72 25.18
N PRO A 87 7.97 -7.23 24.29
CA PRO A 87 8.37 -6.80 22.94
C PRO A 87 9.44 -5.71 22.94
N LEU A 88 9.43 -4.81 23.91
CA LEU A 88 10.36 -3.67 23.94
C LEU A 88 11.82 -4.05 24.21
N GLN A 89 12.08 -5.31 24.56
CA GLN A 89 13.42 -5.85 24.76
C GLN A 89 13.93 -6.63 23.54
N SER A 90 13.09 -6.80 22.51
CA SER A 90 13.49 -7.46 21.27
C SER A 90 13.85 -6.42 20.20
N ASP A 91 14.80 -6.77 19.37
CA ASP A 91 15.19 -6.10 18.13
C ASP A 91 14.92 -6.98 16.89
N LEU A 92 14.37 -8.17 17.10
CA LEU A 92 14.15 -9.14 16.03
C LEU A 92 12.90 -8.78 15.23
N LEU A 93 13.13 -8.20 14.07
CA LEU A 93 12.09 -7.84 13.12
C LEU A 93 11.89 -8.94 12.07
N GLY A 94 10.68 -9.01 11.55
CA GLY A 94 10.37 -9.81 10.38
C GLY A 94 9.24 -9.20 9.58
N THR A 95 9.13 -9.60 8.32
CA THR A 95 8.06 -9.14 7.41
C THR A 95 7.04 -10.25 7.25
N VAL A 96 5.76 -9.97 7.49
CA VAL A 96 4.69 -10.97 7.33
C VAL A 96 4.57 -11.39 5.87
N ILE A 97 4.50 -12.69 5.60
CA ILE A 97 4.46 -13.32 4.27
C ILE A 97 3.09 -13.95 4.02
N GLU A 98 2.45 -14.45 5.06
CA GLU A 98 1.13 -15.09 4.98
C GLU A 98 0.46 -15.03 6.35
N ILE A 99 -0.86 -14.90 6.37
CA ILE A 99 -1.67 -15.06 7.59
C ILE A 99 -2.79 -16.05 7.28
N GLY A 100 -2.79 -17.15 8.03
CA GLY A 100 -3.89 -18.10 8.11
C GLY A 100 -4.74 -17.89 9.36
N SER A 101 -5.72 -18.77 9.57
CA SER A 101 -6.62 -18.67 10.73
C SER A 101 -5.95 -18.97 12.08
N ASN A 102 -4.80 -19.64 12.08
CA ASN A 102 -4.08 -20.10 13.28
C ASN A 102 -2.54 -20.09 13.11
N HIS A 103 -2.05 -19.50 12.03
CA HIS A 103 -0.62 -19.35 11.77
C HIS A 103 -0.32 -18.06 11.01
N VAL A 104 0.90 -17.58 11.16
CA VAL A 104 1.47 -16.44 10.44
C VAL A 104 2.88 -16.80 9.99
N ASP A 105 3.16 -16.61 8.71
CA ASP A 105 4.48 -16.83 8.14
C ASP A 105 5.21 -15.49 8.10
N VAL A 106 6.46 -15.47 8.54
CA VAL A 106 7.27 -14.25 8.64
C VAL A 106 8.64 -14.50 8.01
N SER A 107 9.08 -13.57 7.13
CA SER A 107 10.43 -13.56 6.55
C SER A 107 11.38 -12.78 7.43
N MET A 108 12.58 -13.32 7.65
CA MET A 108 13.58 -12.80 8.58
C MET A 108 14.98 -13.09 8.06
N GLU A 109 15.90 -12.14 8.12
CA GLU A 109 17.30 -12.37 7.73
C GLU A 109 17.99 -13.43 8.62
N ILE A 110 17.65 -13.44 9.92
CA ILE A 110 18.24 -14.34 10.92
C ILE A 110 17.14 -14.90 11.80
N VAL A 111 17.21 -16.19 12.15
CA VAL A 111 16.27 -16.85 13.07
C VAL A 111 17.00 -17.37 14.30
N PRO A 112 17.05 -16.59 15.40
CA PRO A 112 17.58 -17.06 16.67
C PRO A 112 16.79 -18.28 17.19
N LYS A 113 17.47 -19.19 17.89
CA LYS A 113 16.81 -20.39 18.48
C LYS A 113 15.67 -20.05 19.43
N TRP A 114 15.79 -18.93 20.16
CA TRP A 114 14.74 -18.48 21.09
C TRP A 114 13.48 -18.05 20.34
N ALA A 115 13.61 -17.60 19.09
CA ALA A 115 12.53 -17.10 18.27
C ALA A 115 11.69 -18.23 17.65
N LEU A 116 11.70 -19.43 18.22
CA LEU A 116 10.94 -20.59 17.75
C LEU A 116 9.98 -21.15 18.81
N ASN A 117 10.09 -20.75 20.08
CA ASN A 117 9.29 -21.34 21.15
C ASN A 117 8.75 -20.25 22.09
N ASP A 118 7.44 -20.27 22.30
CA ASP A 118 6.73 -19.35 23.19
C ASP A 118 7.02 -17.88 22.86
N ILE A 119 6.68 -17.51 21.63
CA ILE A 119 6.90 -16.16 21.10
C ILE A 119 5.58 -15.40 20.96
N ARG A 120 5.69 -14.09 20.97
CA ARG A 120 4.63 -13.18 20.53
C ARG A 120 5.12 -12.35 19.35
N ILE A 121 4.18 -11.95 18.51
CA ILE A 121 4.40 -11.15 17.31
C ILE A 121 3.57 -9.88 17.47
N ASP A 122 4.21 -8.73 17.44
CA ASP A 122 3.57 -7.42 17.57
C ASP A 122 3.69 -6.65 16.27
N LEU A 123 2.60 -6.03 15.82
CA LEU A 123 2.63 -5.09 14.71
C LEU A 123 3.59 -3.94 15.03
N TYR A 124 4.59 -3.73 14.18
CA TYR A 124 5.67 -2.78 14.41
C TYR A 124 5.87 -1.85 13.22
N VAL A 125 6.73 -0.85 13.41
CA VAL A 125 6.95 0.20 12.41
C VAL A 125 7.71 -0.37 11.22
N ASN A 126 7.22 -0.03 10.03
CA ASN A 126 7.88 -0.38 8.79
C ASN A 126 9.05 0.58 8.50
N ASP A 127 10.21 0.32 9.11
CA ASP A 127 11.40 1.13 8.90
C ASP A 127 11.98 1.01 7.48
N VAL A 128 11.63 -0.04 6.73
CA VAL A 128 12.14 -0.25 5.37
C VAL A 128 11.69 0.88 4.45
N THR A 129 10.44 1.32 4.57
CA THR A 129 9.94 2.44 3.74
C THR A 129 10.71 3.72 4.01
N PHE A 130 10.95 4.08 5.28
CA PHE A 130 11.75 5.26 5.64
C PHE A 130 13.20 5.15 5.17
N LYS A 131 13.85 3.99 5.36
CA LYS A 131 15.20 3.74 4.83
C LYS A 131 15.26 3.94 3.32
N ARG A 132 14.26 3.46 2.58
CA ARG A 132 14.20 3.64 1.12
C ARG A 132 13.97 5.09 0.72
N MET A 133 13.17 5.86 1.46
CA MET A 133 13.06 7.32 1.26
C MET A 133 14.40 8.02 1.49
N LEU A 134 15.11 7.69 2.57
CA LEU A 134 16.43 8.25 2.87
C LEU A 134 17.47 7.90 1.80
N ASN A 135 17.50 6.65 1.34
CA ASN A 135 18.36 6.21 0.25
C ASN A 135 18.00 6.89 -1.07
N ALA A 136 16.71 7.12 -1.35
CA ALA A 136 16.29 7.88 -2.52
C ALA A 136 16.75 9.33 -2.44
N LEU A 137 16.72 9.97 -1.27
CA LEU A 137 17.27 11.32 -1.06
C LEU A 137 18.80 11.35 -1.25
N ASP A 138 19.51 10.32 -0.83
CA ASP A 138 20.95 10.17 -1.11
C ASP A 138 21.25 10.04 -2.61
N LYS A 139 20.50 9.18 -3.30
CA LYS A 139 20.59 9.04 -4.76
C LYS A 139 20.17 10.30 -5.49
N PHE A 140 19.15 10.99 -5.01
CA PHE A 140 18.71 12.27 -5.54
C PHE A 140 19.92 13.21 -5.54
N ASN A 141 20.63 13.36 -4.42
CA ASN A 141 21.83 14.20 -4.30
C ASN A 141 22.96 13.84 -5.29
N SER A 142 23.18 12.56 -5.58
CA SER A 142 24.25 12.13 -6.49
C SER A 142 23.83 12.04 -7.97
N THR A 143 22.53 12.03 -8.26
CA THR A 143 22.03 11.84 -9.64
C THR A 143 22.04 13.15 -10.41
N ASP A 144 22.79 13.20 -11.50
CA ASP A 144 22.81 14.34 -12.42
C ASP A 144 21.82 14.09 -13.57
N ASN A 145 20.65 14.74 -13.51
CA ASN A 145 19.54 14.54 -14.42
C ASN A 145 18.66 15.80 -14.45
N ARG A 146 18.30 16.26 -15.66
CA ARG A 146 17.41 17.41 -15.89
C ARG A 146 16.09 17.33 -15.11
N LEU A 147 15.52 16.14 -14.94
CA LEU A 147 14.30 15.96 -14.14
C LEU A 147 14.48 16.41 -12.67
N ILE A 148 15.67 16.20 -12.11
CA ILE A 148 15.99 16.64 -10.73
C ILE A 148 16.08 18.16 -10.67
N ASP A 149 16.68 18.80 -11.67
CA ASP A 149 16.75 20.26 -11.75
C ASP A 149 15.37 20.89 -11.87
N ILE A 150 14.46 20.26 -12.64
CA ILE A 150 13.05 20.66 -12.73
C ILE A 150 12.33 20.53 -11.38
N ILE A 151 12.52 19.41 -10.67
CA ILE A 151 11.95 19.21 -9.33
C ILE A 151 12.45 20.26 -8.34
N LEU A 152 13.68 20.75 -8.51
CA LEU A 152 14.31 21.80 -7.71
C LEU A 152 14.04 23.22 -8.22
N SER A 153 13.22 23.38 -9.27
CA SER A 153 12.90 24.69 -9.86
C SER A 153 14.11 25.41 -10.48
N VAL A 154 15.17 24.67 -10.82
CA VAL A 154 16.40 25.20 -11.44
C VAL A 154 16.29 25.21 -12.97
N ASP A 155 15.46 24.32 -13.52
CA ASP A 155 15.14 24.24 -14.95
C ASP A 155 13.63 24.07 -15.13
N SER A 156 13.14 24.20 -16.35
CA SER A 156 11.71 24.08 -16.68
C SER A 156 11.44 22.89 -17.60
N PRO A 157 10.28 22.22 -17.44
CA PRO A 157 9.90 21.12 -18.31
C PRO A 157 9.69 21.58 -19.76
N GLN A 158 9.91 20.67 -20.71
CA GLN A 158 9.74 20.95 -22.14
C GLN A 158 8.70 20.03 -22.79
N LYS A 159 8.03 20.53 -23.84
CA LYS A 159 7.15 19.74 -24.72
C LYS A 159 7.83 19.50 -26.08
N SER A 160 7.67 18.29 -26.60
CA SER A 160 7.95 17.95 -28.00
C SER A 160 6.71 18.17 -28.85
N LYS A 161 6.84 18.03 -30.18
CA LYS A 161 5.66 18.00 -31.07
C LYS A 161 4.76 16.81 -30.71
N THR A 162 3.46 17.07 -30.64
CA THR A 162 2.44 16.04 -30.45
C THR A 162 2.55 14.99 -31.55
N THR A 163 2.55 13.72 -31.16
CA THR A 163 2.56 12.59 -32.08
C THR A 163 1.14 12.06 -32.21
N GLU A 164 0.69 11.79 -33.43
CA GLU A 164 -0.54 11.01 -33.60
C GLU A 164 -0.32 9.61 -33.01
N VAL A 165 -1.24 9.19 -32.15
CA VAL A 165 -1.24 7.85 -31.57
C VAL A 165 -2.58 7.18 -31.79
N ARG A 166 -2.54 5.87 -32.01
CA ARG A 166 -3.74 5.04 -31.99
C ARG A 166 -3.99 4.61 -30.55
N PHE A 167 -5.05 5.16 -29.95
CA PHE A 167 -5.46 4.80 -28.60
C PHE A 167 -5.82 3.30 -28.51
N LEU A 168 -5.39 2.66 -27.43
CA LEU A 168 -5.70 1.25 -27.15
C LEU A 168 -7.07 1.12 -26.48
N ASP A 169 -7.41 2.03 -25.56
CA ASP A 169 -8.76 2.13 -25.00
C ASP A 169 -9.64 3.10 -25.81
N TYR A 170 -10.56 2.56 -26.60
CA TYR A 170 -11.49 3.34 -27.43
C TYR A 170 -12.55 4.10 -26.61
N ARG A 171 -12.68 3.83 -25.31
CA ARG A 171 -13.69 4.43 -24.43
C ARG A 171 -13.21 5.73 -23.79
N LEU A 172 -11.96 6.13 -24.01
CA LEU A 172 -11.45 7.39 -23.49
C LEU A 172 -12.22 8.56 -24.09
N ASN A 173 -12.61 9.52 -23.24
CA ASN A 173 -13.19 10.78 -23.71
C ASN A 173 -12.10 11.76 -24.17
N GLU A 174 -12.51 12.87 -24.76
CA GLU A 174 -11.59 13.87 -25.32
C GLU A 174 -10.63 14.46 -24.27
N TYR A 175 -11.08 14.75 -23.05
CA TYR A 175 -10.19 15.25 -21.98
C TYR A 175 -9.11 14.24 -21.59
N GLN A 176 -9.46 12.95 -21.57
CA GLN A 176 -8.50 11.87 -21.29
C GLN A 176 -7.53 11.70 -22.46
N LYS A 177 -8.02 11.72 -23.70
CA LYS A 177 -7.18 11.65 -24.91
C LYS A 177 -6.20 12.81 -24.98
N GLU A 178 -6.65 14.03 -24.74
CA GLU A 178 -5.80 15.23 -24.67
C GLU A 178 -4.73 15.07 -23.59
N ALA A 179 -5.10 14.64 -22.38
CA ALA A 179 -4.15 14.40 -21.30
C ALA A 179 -3.09 13.35 -21.69
N VAL A 180 -3.49 12.27 -22.36
CA VAL A 180 -2.55 11.25 -22.89
C VAL A 180 -1.60 11.86 -23.93
N LEU A 181 -2.13 12.58 -24.92
CA LEU A 181 -1.34 13.19 -25.99
C LEU A 181 -0.31 14.19 -25.45
N GLU A 182 -0.74 15.06 -24.54
CA GLU A 182 0.15 16.03 -23.90
C GLU A 182 1.20 15.36 -22.99
N ALA A 183 0.81 14.31 -22.26
CA ALA A 183 1.75 13.53 -21.45
C ALA A 183 2.81 12.83 -22.31
N LEU A 184 2.42 12.31 -23.48
CA LEU A 184 3.31 11.71 -24.46
C LEU A 184 4.19 12.74 -25.18
N ALA A 185 3.74 13.99 -25.30
CA ALA A 185 4.51 15.10 -25.86
C ALA A 185 5.52 15.68 -24.87
N ALA A 186 5.22 15.65 -23.57
CA ALA A 186 6.15 16.11 -22.53
C ALA A 186 7.46 15.31 -22.56
N ARG A 187 8.59 16.02 -22.47
CA ARG A 187 9.93 15.43 -22.42
C ARG A 187 10.30 14.97 -21.03
N ASP A 188 9.97 15.80 -20.03
CA ASP A 188 10.51 15.65 -18.67
C ASP A 188 9.43 15.35 -17.64
N LEU A 189 8.38 16.18 -17.58
CA LEU A 189 7.34 16.14 -16.55
C LEU A 189 5.96 16.37 -17.16
N TYR A 190 4.97 15.60 -16.71
CA TYR A 190 3.56 15.89 -16.96
C TYR A 190 2.66 15.47 -15.79
N LEU A 191 1.59 16.23 -15.56
CA LEU A 191 0.70 16.07 -14.40
C LEU A 191 -0.74 15.86 -14.87
N ILE A 192 -1.38 14.81 -14.37
CA ILE A 192 -2.78 14.51 -14.66
C ILE A 192 -3.57 14.71 -13.37
N HIS A 193 -4.33 15.81 -13.31
CA HIS A 193 -5.28 16.04 -12.23
C HIS A 193 -6.56 15.27 -12.54
N GLY A 194 -6.77 14.19 -11.79
CA GLY A 194 -7.93 13.30 -11.96
C GLY A 194 -8.88 13.35 -10.76
N PRO A 195 -9.86 14.28 -10.77
CA PRO A 195 -10.95 14.32 -9.79
C PRO A 195 -11.73 13.00 -9.68
N PRO A 196 -12.56 12.82 -8.63
CA PRO A 196 -13.30 11.59 -8.39
C PRO A 196 -14.15 11.14 -9.59
N GLY A 197 -14.03 9.86 -9.97
CA GLY A 197 -14.84 9.28 -11.04
C GLY A 197 -14.42 9.65 -12.47
N THR A 198 -13.35 10.43 -12.66
CA THR A 198 -12.92 10.91 -14.00
C THR A 198 -12.08 9.93 -14.80
N GLY A 199 -11.84 8.71 -14.30
CA GLY A 199 -11.05 7.70 -14.99
C GLY A 199 -9.54 7.97 -15.00
N LYS A 200 -9.00 8.60 -13.95
CA LYS A 200 -7.57 8.87 -13.75
C LYS A 200 -6.69 7.63 -14.02
N THR A 201 -6.99 6.51 -13.36
CA THR A 201 -6.21 5.28 -13.52
C THR A 201 -6.32 4.69 -14.95
N SER A 202 -7.46 4.84 -15.62
CA SER A 202 -7.61 4.45 -17.03
C SER A 202 -6.74 5.30 -17.95
N THR A 203 -6.73 6.62 -17.72
CA THR A 203 -5.93 7.58 -18.49
C THR A 203 -4.44 7.29 -18.37
N ILE A 204 -3.93 7.08 -17.16
CA ILE A 204 -2.50 6.76 -16.98
C ILE A 204 -2.13 5.36 -17.47
N SER A 205 -3.08 4.42 -17.47
CA SER A 205 -2.84 3.08 -18.03
C SER A 205 -2.61 3.17 -19.54
N GLU A 206 -3.38 4.01 -20.24
CA GLU A 206 -3.14 4.32 -21.65
C GLU A 206 -1.75 4.94 -21.85
N VAL A 207 -1.38 5.94 -21.04
CA VAL A 207 -0.03 6.54 -21.08
C VAL A 207 1.06 5.48 -20.93
N ILE A 208 0.95 4.60 -19.93
CA ILE A 208 1.93 3.51 -19.67
C ILE A 208 2.08 2.62 -20.91
N LEU A 209 0.96 2.20 -21.49
CA LEU A 209 0.97 1.30 -22.65
C LEU A 209 1.52 2.00 -23.90
N GLN A 210 1.19 3.28 -24.12
CA GLN A 210 1.72 4.06 -25.24
C GLN A 210 3.23 4.30 -25.12
N GLU A 211 3.76 4.56 -23.92
CA GLU A 211 5.19 4.65 -23.69
C GLU A 211 5.90 3.30 -23.90
N ALA A 212 5.29 2.20 -23.45
CA ALA A 212 5.78 0.85 -23.73
C ALA A 212 5.79 0.52 -25.24
N LEU A 213 4.77 0.95 -26.01
CA LEU A 213 4.77 0.81 -27.48
C LEU A 213 5.92 1.56 -28.13
N ARG A 214 6.29 2.71 -27.59
CA ARG A 214 7.45 3.52 -27.99
C ARG A 214 8.79 2.94 -27.55
N LYS A 215 8.80 1.72 -27.00
CA LYS A 215 9.97 0.98 -26.52
C LYS A 215 10.65 1.61 -25.30
N ASN A 216 9.98 2.53 -24.61
CA ASN A 216 10.46 3.05 -23.33
C ASN A 216 10.23 2.00 -22.23
N LYS A 217 11.21 1.81 -21.35
CA LYS A 217 11.05 1.00 -20.14
C LYS A 217 10.30 1.80 -19.10
N VAL A 218 9.11 1.33 -18.75
CA VAL A 218 8.20 2.02 -17.82
C VAL A 218 8.29 1.39 -16.43
N ILE A 219 8.47 2.21 -15.39
CA ILE A 219 8.13 1.83 -14.01
C ILE A 219 6.84 2.54 -13.60
N ALA A 220 5.79 1.76 -13.33
CA ALA A 220 4.50 2.27 -12.87
C ALA A 220 4.36 2.01 -11.36
N THR A 221 4.12 3.07 -10.58
CA THR A 221 4.04 2.98 -9.13
C THR A 221 2.87 3.73 -8.52
N ALA A 222 2.59 3.41 -7.26
CA ALA A 222 1.73 4.17 -6.35
C ALA A 222 2.13 3.86 -4.91
N ASP A 223 1.65 4.62 -3.93
CA ASP A 223 2.00 4.39 -2.53
C ASP A 223 1.32 3.14 -1.94
N SER A 224 0.11 2.83 -2.39
CA SER A 224 -0.69 1.69 -1.88
C SER A 224 -0.75 0.51 -2.85
N ASN A 225 -0.82 -0.71 -2.31
CA ASN A 225 -0.95 -1.92 -3.14
C ASN A 225 -2.24 -1.93 -3.99
N ILE A 226 -3.34 -1.37 -3.46
CA ILE A 226 -4.62 -1.29 -4.16
C ILE A 226 -4.49 -0.43 -5.42
N ALA A 227 -3.88 0.76 -5.31
CA ALA A 227 -3.67 1.62 -6.47
C ALA A 227 -2.77 0.95 -7.52
N VAL A 228 -1.69 0.29 -7.08
CA VAL A 228 -0.82 -0.45 -7.99
C VAL A 228 -1.55 -1.61 -8.70
N ASP A 229 -2.38 -2.34 -7.97
CA ASP A 229 -3.18 -3.43 -8.55
C ASP A 229 -4.26 -2.91 -9.52
N ASN A 230 -4.79 -1.69 -9.31
CA ASN A 230 -5.71 -1.04 -10.25
C ASN A 230 -5.00 -0.70 -11.58
N ILE A 231 -3.78 -0.15 -11.52
CA ILE A 231 -2.94 0.06 -12.71
C ILE A 231 -2.74 -1.28 -13.42
N LEU A 232 -2.26 -2.30 -12.70
CA LEU A 232 -1.97 -3.62 -13.23
C LEU A 232 -3.20 -4.26 -13.89
N SER A 233 -4.36 -4.18 -13.24
CA SER A 233 -5.63 -4.68 -13.78
C SER A 233 -6.00 -4.05 -15.12
N ASN A 234 -5.74 -2.75 -15.30
CA ASN A 234 -6.01 -2.06 -16.56
C ASN A 234 -5.01 -2.43 -17.65
N ILE A 235 -3.71 -2.34 -17.39
CA ILE A 235 -2.70 -2.63 -18.41
C ILE A 235 -2.66 -4.12 -18.79
N SER A 236 -3.01 -5.02 -17.86
CA SER A 236 -3.04 -6.47 -18.08
C SER A 236 -4.07 -6.95 -19.11
N LYS A 237 -5.03 -6.09 -19.48
CA LYS A 237 -6.00 -6.36 -20.55
C LYS A 237 -5.33 -6.45 -21.93
N HIS A 238 -4.11 -5.94 -22.07
CA HIS A 238 -3.32 -5.97 -23.29
C HIS A 238 -2.19 -7.00 -23.17
N GLU A 239 -2.48 -8.24 -23.56
CA GLU A 239 -1.55 -9.37 -23.40
C GLU A 239 -0.26 -9.27 -24.23
N SER A 240 -0.20 -8.34 -25.19
CA SER A 240 0.99 -8.09 -26.00
C SER A 240 2.16 -7.50 -25.20
N PHE A 241 1.92 -6.94 -24.02
CA PHE A 241 2.95 -6.32 -23.19
C PHE A 241 3.47 -7.29 -22.13
N LYS A 242 4.79 -7.34 -21.99
CA LYS A 242 5.45 -8.09 -20.92
C LYS A 242 5.43 -7.27 -19.64
N ILE A 243 4.56 -7.64 -18.72
CA ILE A 243 4.36 -6.92 -17.46
C ILE A 243 4.87 -7.77 -16.29
N VAL A 244 5.60 -7.16 -15.37
CA VAL A 244 6.02 -7.79 -14.10
C VAL A 244 5.64 -6.91 -12.90
N ARG A 245 4.99 -7.52 -11.91
CA ARG A 245 4.62 -6.89 -10.63
C ARG A 245 5.61 -7.29 -9.56
N ILE A 246 6.34 -6.31 -9.04
CA ILE A 246 7.28 -6.48 -7.93
C ILE A 246 6.59 -6.14 -6.62
N GLY A 247 6.57 -7.11 -5.73
CA GLY A 247 5.86 -7.05 -4.46
C GLY A 247 5.54 -8.45 -3.97
N HIS A 248 5.23 -8.58 -2.69
CA HIS A 248 4.92 -9.87 -2.10
C HIS A 248 3.59 -10.42 -2.67
N PRO A 249 3.50 -11.67 -3.15
CA PRO A 249 2.31 -12.18 -3.85
C PRO A 249 0.99 -12.10 -3.09
N SER A 250 1.02 -12.22 -1.78
CA SER A 250 -0.17 -12.10 -0.92
C SER A 250 -0.71 -10.67 -0.79
N ARG A 251 0.07 -9.66 -1.17
CA ARG A 251 -0.38 -8.26 -1.29
C ARG A 251 -0.95 -7.95 -2.66
N ILE A 252 -0.91 -8.92 -3.58
CA ILE A 252 -1.42 -8.81 -4.94
C ILE A 252 -2.77 -9.53 -4.99
N SER A 253 -3.75 -8.90 -5.63
CA SER A 253 -5.05 -9.51 -5.90
C SER A 253 -4.89 -10.88 -6.57
N LYS A 254 -5.69 -11.86 -6.15
CA LYS A 254 -5.61 -13.25 -6.66
C LYS A 254 -5.69 -13.33 -8.18
N LYS A 255 -6.46 -12.45 -8.83
CA LYS A 255 -6.59 -12.39 -10.29
C LYS A 255 -5.32 -11.91 -11.00
N LEU A 256 -4.48 -11.15 -10.30
CA LEU A 256 -3.28 -10.50 -10.82
C LEU A 256 -1.98 -11.20 -10.40
N ILE A 257 -2.05 -12.23 -9.55
CA ILE A 257 -0.88 -12.95 -9.03
C ILE A 257 0.00 -13.54 -10.14
N LYS A 258 -0.59 -13.87 -11.31
CA LYS A 258 0.12 -14.34 -12.51
C LYS A 258 1.16 -13.35 -13.06
N TYR A 259 1.03 -12.07 -12.73
CA TYR A 259 1.99 -11.03 -13.10
C TYR A 259 3.09 -10.84 -12.05
N SER A 260 2.99 -11.48 -10.87
CA SER A 260 4.01 -11.35 -9.82
C SER A 260 5.37 -11.87 -10.30
N LEU A 261 6.45 -11.22 -9.83
CA LEU A 261 7.81 -11.68 -10.12
C LEU A 261 8.00 -13.15 -9.74
N GLN A 262 7.40 -13.62 -8.65
CA GLN A 262 7.47 -15.01 -8.23
C GLN A 262 6.83 -15.96 -9.24
N THR A 263 5.64 -15.64 -9.75
CA THR A 263 5.01 -16.45 -10.79
C THR A 263 5.83 -16.44 -12.08
N LYS A 264 6.40 -15.29 -12.45
CA LYS A 264 7.30 -15.19 -13.61
C LYS A 264 8.58 -16.02 -13.47
N ILE A 265 9.15 -16.10 -12.27
CA ILE A 265 10.27 -17.01 -11.99
C ILE A 265 9.84 -18.46 -12.18
N THR A 266 8.67 -18.86 -11.69
CA THR A 266 8.18 -20.25 -11.83
C THR A 266 7.83 -20.65 -13.27
N GLU A 267 7.38 -19.69 -14.08
CA GLU A 267 7.07 -19.86 -15.50
C GLU A 267 8.33 -19.81 -16.39
N HIS A 268 9.47 -19.39 -15.85
CA HIS A 268 10.69 -19.20 -16.62
C HIS A 268 11.24 -20.53 -17.17
N PRO A 269 11.69 -20.61 -18.44
CA PRO A 269 12.22 -21.85 -19.03
C PRO A 269 13.33 -22.52 -18.19
N ASN A 270 14.18 -21.69 -17.59
CA ASN A 270 15.31 -22.12 -16.75
C ASN A 270 14.95 -22.39 -15.27
N TYR A 271 13.67 -22.33 -14.88
CA TYR A 271 13.24 -22.56 -13.49
C TYR A 271 13.59 -23.97 -12.99
N SER A 272 13.50 -24.99 -13.85
CA SER A 272 13.82 -26.38 -13.49
C SER A 272 15.25 -26.54 -12.97
N THR A 273 16.20 -25.75 -13.48
CA THR A 273 17.59 -25.71 -13.01
C THR A 273 17.69 -25.12 -11.61
N LEU A 274 16.94 -24.03 -11.33
CA LEU A 274 16.86 -23.46 -9.98
C LEU A 274 16.30 -24.47 -8.97
N VAL A 275 15.26 -25.23 -9.36
CA VAL A 275 14.70 -26.29 -8.52
C VAL A 275 15.74 -27.37 -8.24
N LYS A 276 16.49 -27.84 -9.25
CA LYS A 276 17.56 -28.82 -9.06
C LYS A 276 18.61 -28.35 -8.06
N LEU A 277 19.09 -27.11 -8.18
CA LEU A 277 20.05 -26.51 -7.25
C LEU A 277 19.49 -26.40 -5.82
N LYS A 278 18.22 -25.97 -5.67
CA LYS A 278 17.55 -25.90 -4.35
C LYS A 278 17.37 -27.30 -3.74
N THR A 279 17.04 -28.31 -4.53
CA THR A 279 16.94 -29.71 -4.07
C THR A 279 18.31 -30.26 -3.66
N GLU A 280 19.38 -29.98 -4.41
CA GLU A 280 20.75 -30.36 -4.04
C GLU A 280 21.18 -29.69 -2.73
N LEU A 281 20.90 -28.40 -2.57
CA LEU A 281 21.16 -27.67 -1.34
C LEU A 281 20.44 -28.31 -0.13
N GLN A 282 19.17 -28.65 -0.30
CA GLN A 282 18.38 -29.32 0.75
C GLN A 282 18.96 -30.70 1.10
N LYS A 283 19.35 -31.49 0.11
CA LYS A 283 20.04 -32.78 0.33
C LYS A 283 21.32 -32.57 1.15
N ASN A 284 22.15 -31.59 0.80
CA ASN A 284 23.38 -31.30 1.55
C ASN A 284 23.09 -30.90 3.01
N TYR A 285 22.02 -30.13 3.25
CA TYR A 285 21.57 -29.85 4.62
C TYR A 285 21.13 -31.09 5.38
N ASP A 286 20.40 -32.00 4.74
CA ASP A 286 19.92 -33.23 5.36
C ASP A 286 21.07 -34.23 5.63
N LEU A 287 22.02 -34.37 4.69
CA LEU A 287 23.24 -35.15 4.91
C LEU A 287 24.04 -34.62 6.09
N ARG A 288 24.21 -33.28 6.19
CA ARG A 288 24.99 -32.66 7.28
C ARG A 288 24.47 -33.00 8.67
N LYS A 289 23.16 -33.25 8.83
CA LYS A 289 22.56 -33.62 10.12
C LYS A 289 23.07 -34.97 10.65
N ASN A 290 23.58 -35.83 9.77
CA ASN A 290 24.08 -37.16 10.13
C ASN A 290 25.54 -37.13 10.62
N PHE A 291 26.22 -35.99 10.55
CA PHE A 291 27.62 -35.86 10.89
C PHE A 291 27.84 -35.11 12.21
N GLN A 292 28.89 -35.50 12.94
CA GLN A 292 29.29 -34.84 14.18
C GLN A 292 29.77 -33.41 13.90
N ARG A 293 29.10 -32.42 14.49
CA ARG A 293 29.50 -31.01 14.39
C ARG A 293 30.82 -30.78 15.16
N PRO A 294 31.80 -30.04 14.57
CA PRO A 294 33.05 -29.66 15.23
C PRO A 294 32.85 -28.44 16.14
N ASP A 295 32.03 -28.60 17.18
CA ASP A 295 31.84 -27.60 18.23
C ASP A 295 33.09 -27.48 19.14
N PRO A 296 33.21 -26.49 20.03
CA PRO A 296 34.44 -26.30 20.82
C PRO A 296 34.89 -27.53 21.62
N LYS A 297 33.95 -28.38 22.05
CA LYS A 297 34.23 -29.63 22.79
C LYS A 297 34.99 -30.63 21.90
N TRP A 298 34.52 -30.81 20.67
CA TRP A 298 35.12 -31.75 19.71
C TRP A 298 36.21 -31.12 18.84
N ARG A 299 36.21 -29.81 18.64
CA ARG A 299 37.19 -29.12 17.79
C ARG A 299 38.57 -29.07 18.44
N ARG A 300 38.68 -28.97 19.77
CA ARG A 300 39.97 -28.94 20.52
C ARG A 300 41.02 -28.00 19.88
N GLY A 301 40.58 -26.83 19.43
CA GLY A 301 41.42 -25.81 18.79
C GLY A 301 41.92 -26.15 17.38
N MET A 302 41.45 -27.23 16.76
CA MET A 302 41.76 -27.56 15.36
C MET A 302 41.03 -26.62 14.39
N SER A 303 41.72 -26.20 13.34
CA SER A 303 41.09 -25.52 12.20
C SER A 303 40.25 -26.50 11.37
N ASN A 304 39.44 -25.97 10.44
CA ASN A 304 38.71 -26.81 9.49
C ASN A 304 39.69 -27.66 8.65
N ASP A 305 40.81 -27.07 8.22
CA ASP A 305 41.85 -27.75 7.46
C ASP A 305 42.53 -28.85 8.28
N ASP A 306 42.85 -28.57 9.55
CA ASP A 306 43.40 -29.58 10.47
C ASP A 306 42.47 -30.78 10.57
N ILE A 307 41.16 -30.57 10.76
CA ILE A 307 40.16 -31.65 10.85
C ILE A 307 40.15 -32.50 9.58
N ILE A 308 40.17 -31.86 8.40
CA ILE A 308 40.19 -32.56 7.10
C ILE A 308 41.51 -33.33 6.90
N ILE A 309 42.65 -32.76 7.30
CA ILE A 309 43.96 -33.42 7.20
C ILE A 309 44.01 -34.61 8.16
N PHE A 310 43.58 -34.41 9.39
CA PHE A 310 43.62 -35.40 10.46
C PHE A 310 42.68 -36.58 10.22
N SER A 311 41.54 -36.39 9.56
CA SER A 311 40.66 -37.50 9.19
C SER A 311 41.34 -38.52 8.26
N LYS A 312 42.30 -38.07 7.43
CA LYS A 312 43.08 -38.92 6.52
C LYS A 312 44.14 -39.75 7.23
N LEU A 313 44.57 -39.35 8.44
CA LEU A 313 45.58 -40.07 9.22
C LEU A 313 45.05 -41.34 9.90
N ASN A 314 43.73 -41.56 9.90
CA ASN A 314 43.04 -42.75 10.40
C ASN A 314 43.46 -43.19 11.82
N LYS A 315 43.75 -42.22 12.70
CA LYS A 315 44.16 -42.44 14.09
C LYS A 315 43.46 -41.45 15.01
N ASP A 316 43.47 -41.77 16.30
CA ASP A 316 42.94 -40.89 17.33
C ASP A 316 43.88 -39.69 17.50
N ILE A 317 43.31 -38.49 17.60
CA ILE A 317 44.07 -37.24 17.67
C ILE A 317 43.51 -36.38 18.79
N ARG A 318 44.39 -35.91 19.67
CA ARG A 318 44.04 -35.04 20.81
C ARG A 318 42.91 -35.62 21.68
N GLY A 319 42.90 -36.95 21.86
CA GLY A 319 41.89 -37.67 22.66
C GLY A 319 40.53 -37.80 21.99
N ILE A 320 40.46 -37.61 20.67
CA ILE A 320 39.23 -37.75 19.88
C ILE A 320 39.33 -39.02 19.02
N PRO A 321 38.31 -39.90 19.03
CA PRO A 321 38.29 -41.09 18.19
C PRO A 321 38.39 -40.77 16.70
N LYS A 322 39.14 -41.58 15.94
CA LYS A 322 39.31 -41.42 14.48
C LYS A 322 37.98 -41.34 13.71
N GLU A 323 36.98 -42.13 14.09
CA GLU A 323 35.64 -42.08 13.48
C GLU A 323 34.94 -40.73 13.72
N THR A 324 35.10 -40.15 14.91
CA THR A 324 34.58 -38.82 15.22
C THR A 324 35.30 -37.74 14.41
N ILE A 325 36.61 -37.86 14.22
CA ILE A 325 37.39 -36.95 13.35
C ILE A 325 36.92 -37.04 11.90
N LYS A 326 36.65 -38.26 11.38
CA LYS A 326 36.06 -38.45 10.04
C LYS A 326 34.69 -37.79 9.93
N GLN A 327 33.79 -38.03 10.88
CA GLN A 327 32.48 -37.40 10.87
C GLN A 327 32.57 -35.86 10.96
N MET A 328 33.51 -35.32 11.73
CA MET A 328 33.75 -33.87 11.74
C MET A 328 34.27 -33.35 10.40
N ALA A 329 35.16 -34.08 9.72
CA ALA A 329 35.64 -33.72 8.39
C ALA A 329 34.50 -33.76 7.35
N ASP A 330 33.66 -34.80 7.36
CA ASP A 330 32.47 -34.89 6.51
C ASP A 330 31.50 -33.73 6.77
N TRP A 331 31.34 -33.32 8.04
CA TRP A 331 30.54 -32.15 8.41
C TRP A 331 31.12 -30.84 7.82
N VAL A 332 32.45 -30.67 7.88
CA VAL A 332 33.14 -29.48 7.34
C VAL A 332 32.97 -29.43 5.82
N ILE A 333 33.29 -30.53 5.11
CA ILE A 333 33.16 -30.63 3.65
C ILE A 333 31.72 -30.38 3.22
N CYS A 334 30.74 -30.98 3.91
CA CYS A 334 29.33 -30.72 3.62
C CYS A 334 28.95 -29.26 3.84
N SER A 335 29.51 -28.60 4.86
CA SER A 335 29.24 -27.18 5.11
C SER A 335 29.82 -26.27 4.02
N GLU A 336 31.00 -26.60 3.50
CA GLU A 336 31.60 -25.91 2.35
C GLU A 336 30.77 -26.10 1.07
N ASN A 337 30.32 -27.34 0.82
CA ASN A 337 29.42 -27.64 -0.30
C ASN A 337 28.09 -26.87 -0.18
N ILE A 338 27.48 -26.82 1.01
CA ILE A 338 26.28 -26.02 1.27
C ILE A 338 26.52 -24.55 0.92
N ALA A 339 27.65 -23.96 1.36
CA ALA A 339 27.97 -22.56 1.08
C ALA A 339 28.09 -22.30 -0.43
N LYS A 340 28.82 -23.17 -1.15
CA LYS A 340 29.00 -23.08 -2.61
C LYS A 340 27.68 -23.26 -3.37
N THR A 341 26.89 -24.28 -3.02
CA THR A 341 25.57 -24.51 -3.66
C THR A 341 24.62 -23.36 -3.36
N LYS A 342 24.64 -22.80 -2.14
CA LYS A 342 23.85 -21.61 -1.77
C LYS A 342 24.21 -20.39 -2.62
N GLU A 343 25.50 -20.13 -2.81
CA GLU A 343 25.98 -19.04 -3.68
C GLU A 343 25.53 -19.26 -5.14
N ASN A 344 25.64 -20.49 -5.65
CA ASN A 344 25.16 -20.85 -6.99
C ASN A 344 23.64 -20.64 -7.14
N VAL A 345 22.85 -21.01 -6.14
CA VAL A 345 21.40 -20.75 -6.10
C VAL A 345 21.14 -19.25 -6.21
N GLN A 346 21.79 -18.44 -5.37
CA GLN A 346 21.59 -16.97 -5.36
C GLN A 346 21.99 -16.32 -6.69
N LYS A 347 23.14 -16.70 -7.26
CA LYS A 347 23.61 -16.22 -8.57
C LYS A 347 22.64 -16.59 -9.69
N PHE A 348 22.17 -17.84 -9.71
CA PHE A 348 21.24 -18.29 -10.72
C PHE A 348 19.86 -17.63 -10.57
N GLU A 349 19.38 -17.48 -9.34
CA GLU A 349 18.12 -16.80 -9.04
C GLU A 349 18.17 -15.32 -9.45
N LYS A 350 19.27 -14.60 -9.16
CA LYS A 350 19.49 -13.24 -9.67
C LYS A 350 19.46 -13.20 -11.20
N LYS A 351 20.15 -14.12 -11.88
CA LYS A 351 20.14 -14.21 -13.35
C LYS A 351 18.72 -14.36 -13.92
N LEU A 352 17.85 -15.16 -13.29
CA LEU A 352 16.46 -15.33 -13.72
C LEU A 352 15.66 -14.03 -13.55
N ILE A 353 15.82 -13.35 -12.41
CA ILE A 353 15.18 -12.05 -12.21
C ILE A 353 15.64 -11.07 -13.28
N ASP A 354 16.95 -11.04 -13.54
CA ASP A 354 17.51 -10.07 -14.46
C ASP A 354 16.98 -10.26 -15.88
N ASP A 355 16.81 -11.52 -16.33
CA ASP A 355 16.16 -11.84 -17.60
C ASP A 355 14.70 -11.37 -17.63
N ILE A 356 13.94 -11.63 -16.57
CA ILE A 356 12.52 -11.23 -16.47
C ILE A 356 12.36 -9.71 -16.49
N ILE A 357 13.13 -8.98 -15.68
CA ILE A 357 13.01 -7.51 -15.56
C ILE A 357 13.50 -6.84 -16.85
N SER A 358 14.67 -7.24 -17.36
CA SER A 358 15.23 -6.64 -18.58
C SER A 358 14.36 -6.86 -19.82
N THR A 359 13.66 -7.99 -19.91
CA THR A 359 12.75 -8.29 -21.02
C THR A 359 11.33 -7.73 -20.82
N SER A 360 10.97 -7.26 -19.63
CA SER A 360 9.66 -6.65 -19.36
C SER A 360 9.52 -5.26 -19.96
N ASP A 361 8.36 -4.94 -20.53
CA ASP A 361 8.05 -3.60 -21.05
C ASP A 361 7.64 -2.65 -19.90
N VAL A 362 6.91 -3.20 -18.92
CA VAL A 362 6.40 -2.47 -17.77
C VAL A 362 6.70 -3.20 -16.47
N VAL A 363 7.38 -2.51 -15.56
CA VAL A 363 7.57 -2.93 -14.17
C VAL A 363 6.56 -2.20 -13.30
N VAL A 364 5.80 -2.94 -12.50
CA VAL A 364 4.75 -2.40 -11.64
C VAL A 364 5.14 -2.63 -10.18
N ALA A 365 5.18 -1.60 -9.34
CA ALA A 365 5.65 -1.69 -7.96
C ALA A 365 4.94 -0.67 -7.05
N THR A 366 5.00 -0.82 -5.72
CA THR A 366 4.73 0.35 -4.87
C THR A 366 5.92 1.30 -4.90
N ASN A 367 5.75 2.58 -4.53
CA ASN A 367 6.86 3.53 -4.43
C ASN A 367 8.00 2.96 -3.58
N SER A 368 7.67 2.43 -2.40
CA SER A 368 8.65 1.73 -1.54
C SER A 368 9.31 0.54 -2.26
N MET A 369 8.56 -0.31 -2.97
CA MET A 369 9.16 -1.50 -3.61
C MET A 369 10.01 -1.17 -4.85
N ALA A 370 9.80 -0.01 -5.48
CA ALA A 370 10.70 0.52 -6.51
C ALA A 370 12.11 0.81 -5.97
N GLY A 371 12.25 0.99 -4.66
CA GLY A 371 13.52 1.16 -3.96
C GLY A 371 14.13 -0.14 -3.44
N SER A 372 13.58 -1.31 -3.81
CA SER A 372 14.13 -2.60 -3.40
C SER A 372 15.45 -2.92 -4.11
N GLU A 373 16.22 -3.79 -3.47
CA GLU A 373 17.50 -4.32 -3.90
C GLU A 373 17.38 -5.07 -5.23
N ILE A 374 16.21 -5.65 -5.50
CA ILE A 374 15.84 -6.29 -6.78
C ILE A 374 16.00 -5.32 -7.95
N LEU A 375 15.67 -4.04 -7.73
CA LEU A 375 15.69 -2.99 -8.74
C LEU A 375 16.94 -2.12 -8.67
N GLU A 376 17.94 -2.48 -7.86
CA GLU A 376 19.07 -1.60 -7.56
C GLU A 376 19.85 -1.20 -8.82
N ASP A 377 20.10 -2.18 -9.69
CA ASP A 377 20.90 -2.06 -10.91
C ASP A 377 20.08 -1.56 -12.12
N TYR A 378 18.78 -1.26 -11.94
CA TYR A 378 17.86 -0.93 -13.03
C TYR A 378 17.56 0.57 -13.11
N LYS A 379 17.58 1.07 -14.35
CA LYS A 379 17.09 2.41 -14.73
C LYS A 379 15.91 2.25 -15.68
N PHE A 380 15.02 3.22 -15.61
CA PHE A 380 13.80 3.30 -16.41
C PHE A 380 13.85 4.57 -17.24
N ASP A 381 13.18 4.56 -18.39
CA ASP A 381 13.05 5.77 -19.20
C ASP A 381 12.02 6.70 -18.56
N ILE A 382 10.96 6.11 -18.01
CA ILE A 382 9.85 6.85 -17.44
C ILE A 382 9.33 6.22 -16.13
N ALA A 383 9.06 7.07 -15.14
CA ALA A 383 8.28 6.74 -13.96
C ALA A 383 6.86 7.30 -14.11
N VAL A 384 5.86 6.46 -13.90
CA VAL A 384 4.44 6.84 -13.85
C VAL A 384 3.92 6.59 -12.44
N ILE A 385 3.51 7.64 -11.73
CA ILE A 385 3.04 7.54 -10.34
C ILE A 385 1.53 7.82 -10.28
N ASP A 386 0.72 6.84 -9.88
CA ASP A 386 -0.71 7.06 -9.55
C ASP A 386 -0.88 7.45 -8.08
N GLU A 387 -1.99 8.12 -7.79
CA GLU A 387 -2.32 8.66 -6.46
C GLU A 387 -1.18 9.50 -5.85
N GLY A 388 -0.52 10.30 -6.68
CA GLY A 388 0.61 11.16 -6.27
C GLY A 388 0.27 12.19 -5.20
N SER A 389 -1.02 12.53 -5.04
CA SER A 389 -1.51 13.40 -3.95
C SER A 389 -1.59 12.70 -2.59
N GLN A 390 -1.39 11.38 -2.53
CA GLN A 390 -1.36 10.58 -1.29
C GLN A 390 0.06 10.16 -0.90
N SER A 391 1.07 10.55 -1.68
CA SER A 391 2.46 10.16 -1.45
C SER A 391 3.23 11.32 -0.83
N MET A 392 3.95 11.07 0.26
CA MET A 392 4.96 12.04 0.72
C MET A 392 5.97 12.28 -0.41
N GLU A 393 6.47 13.51 -0.52
CA GLU A 393 7.44 13.87 -1.55
C GLU A 393 8.67 12.93 -1.55
N PRO A 394 9.30 12.59 -0.40
CA PRO A 394 10.38 11.60 -0.35
C PRO A 394 10.00 10.19 -0.82
N SER A 395 8.73 9.77 -0.68
CA SER A 395 8.25 8.48 -1.21
C SER A 395 8.23 8.51 -2.74
N SER A 396 7.72 9.61 -3.30
CA SER A 396 7.65 9.80 -4.77
C SER A 396 9.03 9.84 -5.40
N LEU A 397 10.05 10.32 -4.67
CA LEU A 397 11.43 10.34 -5.17
C LEU A 397 12.01 8.94 -5.44
N ILE A 398 11.52 7.89 -4.78
CA ILE A 398 12.06 6.53 -4.89
C ILE A 398 12.06 6.01 -6.34
N PRO A 399 10.93 6.01 -7.08
CA PRO A 399 10.94 5.68 -8.50
C PRO A 399 11.59 6.78 -9.37
N ILE A 400 11.48 8.06 -8.98
CA ILE A 400 11.97 9.21 -9.76
C ILE A 400 13.49 9.14 -9.99
N VAL A 401 14.27 8.85 -8.94
CA VAL A 401 15.75 8.79 -9.04
C VAL A 401 16.25 7.67 -9.96
N ARG A 402 15.36 6.78 -10.41
CA ARG A 402 15.65 5.72 -11.39
C ARG A 402 15.16 6.04 -12.80
N SER A 403 14.54 7.20 -13.02
CA SER A 403 13.86 7.56 -14.26
C SER A 403 14.35 8.87 -14.86
N ARG A 404 14.10 9.08 -16.16
CA ARG A 404 14.45 10.33 -16.88
C ARG A 404 13.24 11.24 -17.09
N LYS A 405 12.06 10.64 -17.26
CA LYS A 405 10.77 11.32 -17.41
C LYS A 405 9.81 10.91 -16.30
N LEU A 406 8.95 11.83 -15.89
CA LEU A 406 7.97 11.65 -14.82
C LEU A 406 6.57 12.01 -15.28
N ILE A 407 5.62 11.12 -15.04
CA ILE A 407 4.19 11.40 -15.16
C ILE A 407 3.53 11.10 -13.83
N ILE A 408 2.84 12.08 -13.25
CA ILE A 408 2.12 11.89 -11.98
C ILE A 408 0.64 12.12 -12.21
N ALA A 409 -0.17 11.16 -11.77
CA ALA A 409 -1.60 11.29 -11.64
C ALA A 409 -1.98 11.46 -10.17
N GLY A 410 -2.86 12.40 -9.88
CA GLY A 410 -3.35 12.58 -8.51
C GLY A 410 -4.55 13.53 -8.43
N ASP A 411 -4.95 13.80 -7.20
CA ASP A 411 -5.94 14.81 -6.89
C ASP A 411 -5.60 15.50 -5.56
N HIS A 412 -5.00 16.68 -5.66
CA HIS A 412 -4.57 17.48 -4.51
C HIS A 412 -5.74 18.12 -3.75
N LYS A 413 -6.99 17.95 -4.23
CA LYS A 413 -8.22 18.35 -3.52
C LYS A 413 -8.82 17.20 -2.68
N GLN A 414 -8.24 16.00 -2.76
CA GLN A 414 -8.55 14.86 -1.89
C GLN A 414 -7.52 14.74 -0.76
N LEU A 415 -7.55 13.63 0.00
CA LEU A 415 -6.71 13.41 1.17
C LEU A 415 -5.20 13.54 0.85
N PRO A 416 -4.44 14.30 1.65
CA PRO A 416 -2.97 14.28 1.61
C PRO A 416 -2.42 12.97 2.19
N PRO A 417 -1.09 12.72 2.10
CA PRO A 417 -0.47 11.60 2.81
C PRO A 417 -0.73 11.67 4.32
N THR A 418 -0.87 10.49 4.94
CA THR A 418 -0.93 10.35 6.39
C THR A 418 0.45 10.61 6.99
N VAL A 419 0.57 11.68 7.77
CA VAL A 419 1.77 12.04 8.55
C VAL A 419 1.33 12.03 10.01
N LEU A 420 2.00 11.21 10.82
CA LEU A 420 1.70 11.02 12.25
C LEU A 420 2.32 12.13 13.10
N SER A 421 3.50 12.63 12.71
CA SER A 421 4.11 13.80 13.34
C SER A 421 3.39 15.09 12.98
N ASP A 422 3.72 16.16 13.69
CA ASP A 422 3.19 17.51 13.44
C ASP A 422 3.84 18.21 12.23
N GLU A 423 4.65 17.50 11.44
CA GLU A 423 5.40 18.04 10.30
C GLU A 423 4.50 18.25 9.07
N LEU A 424 3.86 19.43 9.00
CA LEU A 424 2.95 19.80 7.90
C LEU A 424 3.60 19.81 6.53
N GLU A 425 4.93 20.01 6.45
CA GLU A 425 5.67 19.99 5.19
C GLU A 425 5.64 18.61 4.52
N LEU A 426 5.55 17.51 5.29
CA LEU A 426 5.40 16.17 4.72
C LEU A 426 4.00 15.91 4.14
N LYS A 427 3.00 16.75 4.48
CA LYS A 427 1.65 16.69 3.92
C LYS A 427 1.56 17.35 2.55
N LYS A 428 2.50 18.23 2.22
CA LYS A 428 2.60 18.84 0.88
C LYS A 428 3.25 17.82 -0.05
N THR A 429 2.50 17.39 -1.07
CA THR A 429 2.98 16.38 -2.00
C THR A 429 3.78 16.99 -3.14
N LEU A 430 4.65 16.20 -3.76
CA LEU A 430 5.34 16.59 -4.98
C LEU A 430 4.31 16.97 -6.07
N PHE A 431 3.21 16.21 -6.17
CA PHE A 431 2.14 16.48 -7.12
C PHE A 431 1.50 17.86 -6.93
N GLU A 432 1.14 18.20 -5.69
CA GLU A 432 0.55 19.51 -5.35
C GLU A 432 1.53 20.65 -5.67
N ARG A 433 2.80 20.50 -5.28
CA ARG A 433 3.84 21.50 -5.56
C ARG A 433 4.04 21.71 -7.05
N MET A 434 4.21 20.64 -7.82
CA MET A 434 4.46 20.71 -9.26
C MET A 434 3.25 21.22 -10.05
N ILE A 435 2.01 20.94 -9.62
CA ILE A 435 0.81 21.50 -10.27
C ILE A 435 0.77 23.03 -10.13
N HIS A 436 1.16 23.55 -8.96
CA HIS A 436 1.19 24.99 -8.73
C HIS A 436 2.35 25.67 -9.48
N GLU A 437 3.46 24.96 -9.63
CA GLU A 437 4.69 25.49 -10.24
C GLU A 437 4.67 25.45 -11.77
N TYR A 438 4.12 24.37 -12.35
CA TYR A 438 4.07 24.13 -13.79
C TYR A 438 2.64 23.82 -14.28
N PRO A 439 1.67 24.75 -14.12
CA PRO A 439 0.28 24.52 -14.50
C PRO A 439 0.11 24.19 -15.99
N GLU A 440 0.99 24.69 -16.86
CA GLU A 440 1.01 24.43 -18.30
C GLU A 440 1.45 23.00 -18.67
N PHE A 441 2.01 22.25 -17.71
CA PHE A 441 2.30 20.82 -17.80
C PHE A 441 1.30 19.98 -17.00
N SER A 442 0.10 20.52 -16.79
CA SER A 442 -0.97 19.83 -16.09
C SER A 442 -2.28 19.84 -16.88
N LYS A 443 -3.07 18.78 -16.73
CA LYS A 443 -4.44 18.72 -17.28
C LYS A 443 -5.40 18.16 -16.26
N ILE A 444 -6.53 18.85 -16.09
CA ILE A 444 -7.66 18.35 -15.31
C ILE A 444 -8.59 17.51 -16.19
N LEU A 445 -8.91 16.30 -15.73
CA LEU A 445 -9.94 15.47 -16.33
C LEU A 445 -11.32 15.97 -15.86
N GLN A 446 -12.23 16.23 -16.80
CA GLN A 446 -13.49 16.93 -16.50
C GLN A 446 -14.70 16.01 -16.41
N VAL A 447 -14.79 14.98 -17.26
CA VAL A 447 -15.97 14.11 -17.31
C VAL A 447 -15.88 13.01 -16.25
N GLN A 448 -16.85 12.93 -15.35
CA GLN A 448 -16.95 11.91 -14.31
C GLN A 448 -18.05 10.87 -14.60
N TYR A 449 -17.78 9.63 -14.23
CA TYR A 449 -18.60 8.44 -14.53
C TYR A 449 -19.09 7.71 -13.26
N ARG A 450 -19.12 8.41 -12.12
CA ARG A 450 -19.47 7.81 -10.81
C ARG A 450 -20.78 8.35 -10.25
N MET A 451 -20.87 9.67 -10.10
CA MET A 451 -21.87 10.34 -9.26
C MET A 451 -23.04 10.81 -10.10
N ASN A 452 -24.24 10.79 -9.50
CA ASN A 452 -25.34 11.64 -9.95
C ASN A 452 -24.90 13.12 -9.95
N GLU A 453 -25.40 13.92 -10.90
CA GLU A 453 -25.06 15.34 -11.02
C GLU A 453 -25.28 16.13 -9.73
N LYS A 454 -26.40 15.89 -9.02
CA LYS A 454 -26.71 16.52 -7.73
C LYS A 454 -25.72 16.18 -6.63
N ILE A 455 -25.19 14.96 -6.62
CA ILE A 455 -24.13 14.57 -5.67
C ILE A 455 -22.81 15.28 -6.00
N MET A 456 -22.53 15.43 -7.30
CA MET A 456 -21.32 16.07 -7.80
C MET A 456 -21.28 17.58 -7.54
N GLU A 457 -22.42 18.28 -7.65
CA GLU A 457 -22.55 19.75 -7.59
C GLU A 457 -21.74 20.39 -6.47
N PHE A 458 -21.95 19.96 -5.21
CA PHE A 458 -21.22 20.51 -4.06
C PHE A 458 -19.70 20.41 -4.21
N SER A 459 -19.21 19.22 -4.56
CA SER A 459 -17.77 19.00 -4.71
C SER A 459 -17.20 19.78 -5.90
N ASN A 460 -17.97 19.89 -6.97
CA ASN A 460 -17.58 20.62 -8.18
C ASN A 460 -17.38 22.11 -7.93
N GLU A 461 -18.35 22.74 -7.25
CA GLU A 461 -18.29 24.16 -6.89
C GLU A 461 -17.14 24.43 -5.92
N MET A 462 -17.07 23.64 -4.83
CA MET A 462 -16.15 23.92 -3.72
C MET A 462 -14.69 23.62 -4.03
N PHE A 463 -14.39 22.61 -4.85
CA PHE A 463 -13.03 22.09 -5.03
C PHE A 463 -12.49 22.17 -6.46
N TYR A 464 -13.36 22.21 -7.46
CA TYR A 464 -12.97 22.04 -8.86
C TYR A 464 -13.43 23.18 -9.79
N GLU A 465 -13.82 24.33 -9.22
CA GLU A 465 -14.18 25.54 -9.97
C GLU A 465 -15.25 25.28 -11.05
N ASN A 466 -16.21 24.39 -10.77
CA ASN A 466 -17.26 23.97 -11.70
C ASN A 466 -16.77 23.35 -13.02
N LYS A 467 -15.54 22.82 -13.06
CA LYS A 467 -14.97 22.18 -14.26
C LYS A 467 -15.45 20.74 -14.47
N LEU A 468 -16.06 20.09 -13.47
CA LEU A 468 -16.54 18.72 -13.63
C LEU A 468 -17.87 18.65 -14.35
N ILE A 469 -18.02 17.61 -15.16
CA ILE A 469 -19.22 17.33 -15.96
C ILE A 469 -19.63 15.89 -15.67
N ALA A 470 -20.90 15.69 -15.28
CA ALA A 470 -21.45 14.35 -15.14
C ALA A 470 -21.71 13.74 -16.52
N HIS A 471 -21.15 12.55 -16.77
CA HIS A 471 -21.44 11.82 -18.00
C HIS A 471 -22.93 11.43 -18.06
N GLU A 472 -23.52 11.41 -19.24
CA GLU A 472 -24.96 11.13 -19.45
C GLU A 472 -25.40 9.82 -18.79
N SER A 473 -24.54 8.80 -18.76
CA SER A 473 -24.82 7.51 -18.13
C SER A 473 -25.01 7.54 -16.61
N VAL A 474 -24.55 8.61 -15.94
CA VAL A 474 -24.66 8.75 -14.47
C VAL A 474 -25.39 10.02 -14.06
N LYS A 475 -25.56 10.98 -14.96
CA LYS A 475 -26.10 12.31 -14.68
C LYS A 475 -27.39 12.28 -13.87
N SER A 476 -28.37 11.49 -14.29
CA SER A 476 -29.69 11.36 -13.67
C SER A 476 -29.89 10.07 -12.88
N GLN A 477 -28.82 9.31 -12.61
CA GLN A 477 -28.95 7.99 -12.00
C GLN A 477 -29.53 8.08 -10.58
N ASN A 478 -30.48 7.21 -10.24
CA ASN A 478 -31.08 7.19 -8.90
C ASN A 478 -31.26 5.75 -8.38
N LEU A 479 -31.74 5.59 -7.14
CA LEU A 479 -31.88 4.26 -6.53
C LEU A 479 -32.99 3.40 -7.14
N LEU A 480 -34.06 4.00 -7.64
CA LEU A 480 -35.21 3.26 -8.17
C LEU A 480 -34.87 2.49 -9.47
N GLU A 481 -33.73 2.77 -10.09
CA GLU A 481 -33.21 1.99 -11.23
C GLU A 481 -32.65 0.62 -10.85
N ILE A 482 -32.34 0.38 -9.57
CA ILE A 482 -31.74 -0.88 -9.09
C ILE A 482 -32.60 -1.59 -8.05
N VAL A 483 -33.80 -1.08 -7.77
CA VAL A 483 -34.73 -1.68 -6.80
C VAL A 483 -36.18 -1.50 -7.26
N GLU A 484 -36.97 -2.56 -7.09
CA GLU A 484 -38.40 -2.57 -7.40
C GLU A 484 -39.23 -2.87 -6.14
N ASN A 485 -40.54 -2.56 -6.19
CA ASN A 485 -41.51 -2.94 -5.16
C ASN A 485 -41.21 -2.44 -3.74
N VAL A 486 -40.67 -1.22 -3.62
CA VAL A 486 -40.40 -0.57 -2.33
C VAL A 486 -41.69 -0.32 -1.55
N SER A 487 -41.78 -0.82 -0.31
CA SER A 487 -42.93 -0.58 0.56
C SER A 487 -43.07 0.89 0.94
N ASN A 488 -44.30 1.37 1.18
CA ASN A 488 -44.56 2.79 1.45
C ASN A 488 -43.75 3.34 2.65
N GLU A 489 -43.50 2.52 3.68
CA GLU A 489 -42.69 2.88 4.85
C GLU A 489 -41.19 3.10 4.54
N ASP A 490 -40.69 2.50 3.46
CA ASP A 490 -39.28 2.55 3.08
C ASP A 490 -38.99 3.62 2.02
N LYS A 491 -40.03 4.12 1.33
CA LYS A 491 -39.94 5.21 0.34
C LYS A 491 -39.40 6.53 0.88
N GLU A 492 -39.44 6.73 2.20
CA GLU A 492 -38.77 7.87 2.84
C GLU A 492 -37.25 7.89 2.55
N ILE A 493 -36.62 6.71 2.48
CA ILE A 493 -35.18 6.53 2.26
C ILE A 493 -34.90 6.08 0.83
N ILE A 494 -35.69 5.14 0.32
CA ILE A 494 -35.50 4.55 -1.01
C ILE A 494 -36.43 5.26 -1.99
N ASN A 495 -35.93 6.34 -2.57
CA ASN A 495 -36.64 7.19 -3.52
C ASN A 495 -35.66 7.73 -4.59
N GLU A 496 -36.21 8.48 -5.53
CA GLU A 496 -35.51 9.11 -6.65
C GLU A 496 -34.53 10.22 -6.23
N LYS A 497 -34.64 10.74 -4.99
CA LYS A 497 -33.81 11.86 -4.53
C LYS A 497 -32.37 11.37 -4.26
N PRO A 498 -31.36 11.88 -4.97
CA PRO A 498 -29.97 11.44 -4.82
C PRO A 498 -29.31 11.98 -3.54
N LEU A 499 -29.83 13.08 -2.97
CA LEU A 499 -29.35 13.69 -1.74
C LEU A 499 -30.44 13.64 -0.67
N GLN A 500 -30.07 13.23 0.55
CA GLN A 500 -30.96 13.30 1.71
C GLN A 500 -30.21 13.62 2.99
N PHE A 501 -30.67 14.64 3.72
CA PHE A 501 -30.13 15.02 5.02
C PHE A 501 -31.11 14.64 6.14
N ILE A 502 -30.59 14.04 7.20
CA ILE A 502 -31.35 13.59 8.36
C ILE A 502 -30.78 14.28 9.60
N ASN A 503 -31.54 15.24 10.12
CA ASN A 503 -31.14 15.99 11.30
C ASN A 503 -31.18 15.11 12.56
N VAL A 504 -30.08 15.07 13.29
CA VAL A 504 -29.97 14.42 14.60
C VAL A 504 -29.19 15.34 15.54
N ASP A 505 -29.87 15.96 16.49
CA ASP A 505 -29.28 16.82 17.52
C ASP A 505 -29.01 16.03 18.81
N GLY A 506 -28.36 14.87 18.66
CA GLY A 506 -28.07 13.97 19.78
C GLY A 506 -26.88 14.37 20.64
N GLN A 507 -26.61 13.59 21.69
CA GLN A 507 -25.47 13.85 22.58
C GLN A 507 -24.19 13.12 22.14
N GLU A 508 -23.14 13.89 21.80
CA GLU A 508 -21.81 13.33 21.53
C GLU A 508 -21.14 12.81 22.82
N LYS A 509 -20.55 11.62 22.75
CA LYS A 509 -19.78 10.95 23.83
C LYS A 509 -18.36 10.67 23.36
N GLN A 510 -17.46 10.31 24.28
CA GLN A 510 -16.08 9.94 23.96
C GLN A 510 -15.70 8.58 24.52
N ASP A 511 -14.87 7.84 23.79
CA ASP A 511 -14.28 6.59 24.27
C ASP A 511 -13.02 6.81 25.12
N SER A 512 -12.38 5.73 25.57
CA SER A 512 -11.14 5.77 26.36
C SER A 512 -9.96 6.42 25.63
N PHE A 513 -10.02 6.53 24.30
CA PHE A 513 -9.01 7.14 23.44
C PHE A 513 -9.39 8.58 23.02
N LYS A 514 -10.43 9.16 23.65
CA LYS A 514 -10.96 10.50 23.33
C LYS A 514 -11.54 10.64 21.92
N SER A 515 -11.84 9.52 21.24
CA SER A 515 -12.55 9.55 19.96
C SER A 515 -14.05 9.73 20.21
N ALA A 516 -14.70 10.59 19.43
CA ALA A 516 -16.12 10.89 19.59
C ALA A 516 -17.02 9.80 18.97
N TYR A 517 -18.20 9.59 19.55
CA TYR A 517 -19.27 8.75 19.01
C TYR A 517 -20.64 9.30 19.45
N ASN A 518 -21.68 9.00 18.68
CA ASN A 518 -23.04 9.49 18.93
C ASN A 518 -24.03 8.34 18.74
N VAL A 519 -24.69 7.97 19.84
CA VAL A 519 -25.58 6.81 19.93
C VAL A 519 -26.84 7.01 19.09
N GLU A 520 -27.45 8.19 19.18
CA GLU A 520 -28.70 8.50 18.47
C GLU A 520 -28.48 8.58 16.95
N GLU A 521 -27.35 9.15 16.52
CA GLU A 521 -26.95 9.09 15.11
C GLU A 521 -26.72 7.65 14.66
N ALA A 522 -26.01 6.84 15.46
CA ALA A 522 -25.75 5.45 15.13
C ALA A 522 -27.05 4.64 15.00
N GLU A 523 -28.02 4.82 15.90
CA GLU A 523 -29.34 4.19 15.81
C GLU A 523 -30.09 4.58 14.54
N LYS A 524 -30.01 5.86 14.14
CA LYS A 524 -30.62 6.34 12.89
C LYS A 524 -29.93 5.73 11.67
N VAL A 525 -28.60 5.67 11.66
CA VAL A 525 -27.81 4.99 10.61
C VAL A 525 -28.19 3.52 10.51
N LEU A 526 -28.30 2.80 11.64
CA LEU A 526 -28.70 1.40 11.64
C LEU A 526 -30.09 1.21 11.03
N LYS A 527 -31.07 2.05 11.37
CA LYS A 527 -32.40 2.01 10.76
C LYS A 527 -32.35 2.20 9.24
N ILE A 528 -31.57 3.17 8.76
CA ILE A 528 -31.39 3.45 7.32
C ILE A 528 -30.76 2.24 6.63
N VAL A 529 -29.68 1.72 7.20
CA VAL A 529 -28.94 0.57 6.65
C VAL A 529 -29.82 -0.67 6.62
N SER A 530 -30.60 -0.96 7.67
CA SER A 530 -31.54 -2.07 7.69
C SER A 530 -32.60 -1.96 6.59
N LYS A 531 -33.13 -0.75 6.34
CA LYS A 531 -34.07 -0.52 5.22
C LYS A 531 -33.41 -0.85 3.88
N LEU A 532 -32.18 -0.41 3.65
CA LEU A 532 -31.45 -0.68 2.39
C LEU A 532 -31.11 -2.16 2.23
N GLN A 533 -30.70 -2.82 3.31
CA GLN A 533 -30.38 -4.26 3.32
C GLN A 533 -31.59 -5.14 2.99
N LYS A 534 -32.81 -4.74 3.42
CA LYS A 534 -34.05 -5.46 3.10
C LYS A 534 -34.26 -5.65 1.59
N TYR A 535 -33.75 -4.73 0.78
CA TYR A 535 -33.83 -4.78 -0.68
C TYR A 535 -32.48 -5.08 -1.34
N GLU A 536 -31.52 -5.60 -0.57
CA GLU A 536 -30.18 -5.96 -1.06
C GLU A 536 -29.40 -4.80 -1.73
N ILE A 537 -29.74 -3.55 -1.40
CA ILE A 537 -29.08 -2.38 -1.97
C ILE A 537 -27.66 -2.26 -1.39
N PRO A 538 -26.61 -2.19 -2.24
CA PRO A 538 -25.24 -1.99 -1.77
C PRO A 538 -25.07 -0.67 -1.02
N VAL A 539 -24.64 -0.77 0.25
CA VAL A 539 -24.47 0.39 1.14
C VAL A 539 -23.17 0.32 1.93
N SER A 540 -22.55 1.47 2.15
CA SER A 540 -21.44 1.64 3.10
C SER A 540 -21.67 2.84 4.00
N VAL A 541 -21.12 2.76 5.21
CA VAL A 541 -21.17 3.82 6.21
C VAL A 541 -19.79 4.45 6.37
N ILE A 542 -19.74 5.77 6.26
CA ILE A 542 -18.53 6.56 6.48
C ILE A 542 -18.73 7.47 7.69
N THR A 543 -17.74 7.52 8.58
CA THR A 543 -17.76 8.46 9.71
C THR A 543 -16.36 8.97 10.05
N PRO A 544 -16.15 10.22 10.46
CA PRO A 544 -14.81 10.75 10.74
C PRO A 544 -14.13 10.17 11.98
N TYR A 545 -14.83 9.39 12.82
CA TYR A 545 -14.35 9.00 14.14
C TYR A 545 -14.33 7.48 14.33
N ASP A 546 -13.18 6.93 14.74
CA ASP A 546 -12.99 5.48 14.93
C ASP A 546 -13.89 4.89 16.02
N ALA A 547 -14.22 5.65 17.07
CA ALA A 547 -15.17 5.20 18.08
C ALA A 547 -16.58 4.98 17.48
N GLN A 548 -17.02 5.84 16.57
CA GLN A 548 -18.29 5.67 15.86
C GLN A 548 -18.23 4.48 14.90
N VAL A 549 -17.10 4.28 14.20
CA VAL A 549 -16.88 3.08 13.37
C VAL A 549 -17.07 1.81 14.20
N LYS A 550 -16.38 1.71 15.34
CA LYS A 550 -16.46 0.56 16.25
C LYS A 550 -17.88 0.36 16.79
N TYR A 551 -18.55 1.45 17.16
CA TYR A 551 -19.90 1.40 17.71
C TYR A 551 -20.91 0.86 16.69
N ILE A 552 -20.96 1.44 15.49
CA ILE A 552 -21.88 1.01 14.42
C ILE A 552 -21.55 -0.41 13.97
N SER A 553 -20.27 -0.75 13.78
CA SER A 553 -19.84 -2.09 13.37
C SER A 553 -20.28 -3.16 14.37
N LYS A 554 -20.16 -2.87 15.67
CA LYS A 554 -20.58 -3.80 16.73
C LYS A 554 -22.10 -4.04 16.69
N MET A 555 -22.89 -3.02 16.39
CA MET A 555 -24.35 -3.14 16.36
C MET A 555 -24.87 -3.80 15.07
N LEU A 556 -24.23 -3.57 13.92
CA LEU A 556 -24.59 -4.23 12.65
C LEU A 556 -24.34 -5.76 12.69
N ASN A 557 -23.33 -6.20 13.44
CA ASN A 557 -22.96 -7.61 13.60
C ASN A 557 -22.88 -8.39 12.26
N THR A 558 -22.40 -7.73 11.20
CA THR A 558 -22.21 -8.32 9.87
C THR A 558 -20.96 -7.76 9.21
N ASP A 559 -20.22 -8.62 8.50
CA ASP A 559 -19.07 -8.22 7.69
C ASP A 559 -19.48 -7.84 6.25
N LYS A 560 -20.78 -7.89 5.91
CA LYS A 560 -21.27 -7.54 4.56
C LYS A 560 -21.29 -6.04 4.28
N ILE A 561 -21.34 -5.21 5.32
CA ILE A 561 -21.37 -3.74 5.20
C ILE A 561 -20.06 -3.17 5.68
N ASP A 562 -19.41 -2.43 4.81
CA ASP A 562 -18.25 -1.64 5.18
C ASP A 562 -18.68 -0.43 6.01
N VAL A 563 -18.28 -0.42 7.28
CA VAL A 563 -18.26 0.77 8.14
C VAL A 563 -16.81 1.18 8.32
N LYS A 564 -16.44 2.38 7.85
CA LYS A 564 -15.05 2.84 7.82
C LYS A 564 -14.93 4.32 8.17
N SER A 565 -13.72 4.71 8.56
CA SER A 565 -13.32 6.12 8.55
C SER A 565 -13.24 6.65 7.12
N VAL A 566 -13.21 7.97 6.96
CA VAL A 566 -13.04 8.60 5.64
C VAL A 566 -11.76 8.10 4.95
N ASP A 567 -10.65 8.14 5.69
CA ASP A 567 -9.33 7.67 5.27
C ASP A 567 -9.36 6.16 4.91
N GLY A 568 -10.07 5.35 5.70
CA GLY A 568 -10.22 3.91 5.45
C GLY A 568 -11.13 3.53 4.26
N PHE A 569 -11.89 4.48 3.71
CA PHE A 569 -12.77 4.28 2.55
C PHE A 569 -12.18 4.85 1.24
N GLN A 570 -10.95 5.36 1.29
CA GLN A 570 -10.29 5.94 0.13
C GLN A 570 -10.14 4.94 -1.02
N GLY A 571 -10.34 5.42 -2.25
CA GLY A 571 -10.29 4.57 -3.46
C GLY A 571 -11.49 3.64 -3.65
N ARG A 572 -12.42 3.57 -2.70
CA ARG A 572 -13.68 2.82 -2.82
C ARG A 572 -14.82 3.70 -3.33
N GLU A 573 -15.93 3.07 -3.66
CA GLU A 573 -17.20 3.69 -4.07
C GLU A 573 -18.34 2.71 -3.77
N ASN A 574 -19.57 3.21 -3.61
CA ASN A 574 -20.75 2.36 -3.43
C ASN A 574 -22.01 3.02 -4.01
N GLU A 575 -23.05 2.22 -4.26
CA GLU A 575 -24.34 2.71 -4.76
C GLU A 575 -24.96 3.71 -3.78
N VAL A 576 -24.96 3.37 -2.48
CA VAL A 576 -25.36 4.24 -1.38
C VAL A 576 -24.21 4.47 -0.39
N ILE A 577 -24.00 5.74 -0.03
CA ILE A 577 -23.14 6.10 1.10
C ILE A 577 -23.99 6.78 2.17
N VAL A 578 -23.84 6.31 3.40
CA VAL A 578 -24.39 6.96 4.59
C VAL A 578 -23.23 7.60 5.37
N ILE A 579 -23.26 8.93 5.54
CA ILE A 579 -22.27 9.66 6.34
C ILE A 579 -22.86 9.95 7.72
N SER A 580 -22.15 9.58 8.81
CA SER A 580 -22.46 10.03 10.18
C SER A 580 -21.39 11.00 10.66
N PHE A 581 -21.78 12.25 10.91
CA PHE A 581 -20.85 13.31 11.31
C PHE A 581 -20.53 13.35 12.80
N VAL A 582 -21.36 12.73 13.64
CA VAL A 582 -21.17 12.51 15.10
C VAL A 582 -21.30 13.77 15.94
N ARG A 583 -20.69 14.87 15.49
CA ARG A 583 -20.50 16.07 16.28
C ARG A 583 -21.77 16.89 16.38
N THR A 584 -22.03 17.39 17.58
CA THR A 584 -23.14 18.30 17.87
C THR A 584 -22.71 19.59 18.57
N SER A 585 -21.48 19.63 19.13
CA SER A 585 -20.98 20.81 19.85
C SER A 585 -19.87 21.59 19.13
N LYS A 586 -18.88 20.90 18.56
CA LYS A 586 -17.69 21.49 17.93
C LYS A 586 -17.33 20.71 16.67
N MET A 587 -16.91 21.42 15.61
CA MET A 587 -16.56 20.80 14.33
C MET A 587 -15.43 19.75 14.46
N GLY A 588 -14.35 20.07 15.19
CA GLY A 588 -13.21 19.15 15.33
C GLY A 588 -12.67 18.69 13.97
N PHE A 589 -12.64 17.38 13.74
CA PHE A 589 -12.16 16.77 12.48
C PHE A 589 -13.00 17.13 11.25
N LEU A 590 -14.22 17.65 11.44
CA LEU A 590 -15.07 18.12 10.34
C LEU A 590 -14.46 19.35 9.61
N LYS A 591 -13.54 20.09 10.24
CA LYS A 591 -12.89 21.25 9.58
C LYS A 591 -12.03 20.88 8.38
N ASP A 592 -11.66 19.61 8.22
CA ASP A 592 -10.91 19.15 7.06
C ASP A 592 -11.84 18.94 5.86
N LEU A 593 -11.92 19.96 5.02
CA LEU A 593 -12.78 19.94 3.83
C LEU A 593 -12.34 18.91 2.79
N ARG A 594 -11.06 18.48 2.76
CA ARG A 594 -10.61 17.40 1.86
C ARG A 594 -11.22 16.06 2.27
N ARG A 595 -11.39 15.82 3.58
CA ARG A 595 -12.13 14.64 4.09
C ARG A 595 -13.61 14.70 3.71
N LEU A 596 -14.24 15.86 3.83
CA LEU A 596 -15.62 16.03 3.38
C LEU A 596 -15.76 15.71 1.89
N ASN A 597 -14.88 16.28 1.05
CA ASN A 597 -14.85 16.01 -0.39
C ASN A 597 -14.69 14.51 -0.67
N VAL A 598 -13.76 13.83 0.02
CA VAL A 598 -13.60 12.38 -0.14
C VAL A 598 -14.86 11.64 0.24
N ALA A 599 -15.47 11.92 1.39
CA ALA A 599 -16.66 11.20 1.87
C ALA A 599 -17.87 11.36 0.93
N VAL A 600 -18.15 12.59 0.46
CA VAL A 600 -19.24 12.90 -0.47
C VAL A 600 -19.06 12.14 -1.79
N THR A 601 -17.85 12.15 -2.33
CA THR A 601 -17.53 11.63 -3.67
C THR A 601 -17.40 10.10 -3.75
N ARG A 602 -17.80 9.38 -2.69
CA ARG A 602 -17.89 7.91 -2.66
C ARG A 602 -19.24 7.38 -3.15
N ALA A 603 -20.28 8.20 -3.12
CA ALA A 603 -21.63 7.80 -3.52
C ALA A 603 -21.77 7.78 -5.04
N LYS A 604 -22.53 6.81 -5.56
CA LYS A 604 -22.95 6.79 -6.97
C LYS A 604 -24.34 7.37 -7.14
N ARG A 605 -25.34 6.68 -6.58
CA ARG A 605 -26.77 6.97 -6.79
C ARG A 605 -27.38 7.78 -5.66
N LYS A 606 -27.01 7.49 -4.41
CA LYS A 606 -27.57 8.22 -3.25
C LYS A 606 -26.55 8.47 -2.15
N LEU A 607 -26.57 9.70 -1.66
CA LEU A 607 -25.84 10.14 -0.48
C LEU A 607 -26.83 10.52 0.62
N ILE A 608 -26.73 9.82 1.75
CA ILE A 608 -27.52 10.11 2.95
C ILE A 608 -26.59 10.64 4.03
N VAL A 609 -26.90 11.81 4.57
CA VAL A 609 -26.10 12.45 5.60
C VAL A 609 -26.89 12.52 6.90
N VAL A 610 -26.29 12.04 7.98
CA VAL A 610 -26.83 12.07 9.34
C VAL A 610 -25.93 12.94 10.22
N GLY A 611 -26.51 13.95 10.86
CA GLY A 611 -25.77 14.84 11.76
C GLY A 611 -26.60 16.01 12.28
N SER A 612 -26.00 16.84 13.13
CA SER A 612 -26.66 18.02 13.70
C SER A 612 -26.63 19.20 12.75
N LYS A 613 -27.80 19.56 12.18
CA LYS A 613 -27.99 20.75 11.35
C LYS A 613 -27.57 22.02 12.09
N ASN A 614 -27.86 22.09 13.40
CA ASN A 614 -27.54 23.23 14.25
C ASN A 614 -26.03 23.49 14.38
N LEU A 615 -25.21 22.43 14.38
CA LEU A 615 -23.77 22.57 14.35
C LEU A 615 -23.27 22.94 12.95
N LEU A 616 -23.73 22.20 11.94
CA LEU A 616 -23.18 22.28 10.58
C LEU A 616 -23.45 23.62 9.90
N ILE A 617 -24.59 24.27 10.16
CA ILE A 617 -24.89 25.61 9.59
C ILE A 617 -23.91 26.69 10.07
N LYS A 618 -23.22 26.48 11.20
CA LYS A 618 -22.26 27.45 11.75
C LYS A 618 -20.95 27.56 10.95
N ASP A 619 -20.73 26.67 10.00
CA ASP A 619 -19.56 26.67 9.13
C ASP A 619 -19.99 26.92 7.67
N ASP A 620 -19.33 27.86 6.99
CA ASP A 620 -19.74 28.30 5.66
C ASP A 620 -19.74 27.16 4.63
N ALA A 621 -18.76 26.25 4.68
CA ALA A 621 -18.68 25.15 3.73
C ALA A 621 -19.79 24.13 3.96
N TYR A 622 -20.11 23.84 5.22
CA TYR A 622 -21.21 22.93 5.57
C TYR A 622 -22.59 23.56 5.37
N SER A 623 -22.73 24.87 5.57
CA SER A 623 -23.93 25.61 5.23
C SER A 623 -24.23 25.52 3.73
N LYS A 624 -23.22 25.76 2.88
CA LYS A 624 -23.33 25.51 1.43
C LYS A 624 -23.68 24.06 1.11
N PHE A 625 -23.03 23.10 1.76
CA PHE A 625 -23.33 21.68 1.57
C PHE A 625 -24.79 21.35 1.90
N LEU A 626 -25.33 21.91 2.99
CA LEU A 626 -26.72 21.70 3.41
C LEU A 626 -27.73 22.31 2.42
N ASN A 627 -27.37 23.39 1.73
CA ASN A 627 -28.26 23.99 0.72
C ASN A 627 -28.53 23.05 -0.46
N CYS A 628 -27.55 22.23 -0.86
CA CYS A 628 -27.72 21.21 -1.90
C CYS A 628 -28.82 20.17 -1.57
N PHE A 629 -29.18 20.01 -0.29
CA PHE A 629 -30.27 19.12 0.12
C PHE A 629 -31.65 19.78 0.08
N ASN A 630 -31.73 21.12 0.11
CA ASN A 630 -32.99 21.85 0.08
C ASN A 630 -33.52 22.04 -1.35
N ASP A 631 -32.63 22.15 -2.35
CA ASP A 631 -32.98 22.35 -3.76
C ASP A 631 -33.56 21.09 -4.45
N ASN A 632 -33.69 19.98 -3.71
CA ASN A 632 -34.28 18.73 -4.16
C ASN A 632 -35.71 18.53 -3.62
N GLN A 633 -36.39 19.59 -3.15
CA GLN A 633 -37.78 19.50 -2.69
C GLN A 633 -38.78 19.36 -3.83
#